data_AF-A0A8I0D5G7-F1
#
_entry.id   AF-A0A8I0D5G7-F1
#
_cell.length_a   1.000
_cell.length_b   1.000
_cell.length_c   1.000
_cell.angle_alpha   90.00
_cell.angle_beta   90.00
_cell.angle_gamma   90.00
#
_symmetry.space_group_name_H-M   'P 1'
#
loop_
_entity.id
_entity.type
_entity.pdbx_description
1 polymer ?
#
loop_
_entity_poly.entity_id
_entity_poly.type
_entity_poly.pdbx_seq_one_letter_code
_entity_poly.pdbx_strand_id
1 'polypeptide(L)'
;MYDDLQPDKVSGPLSKLATAEARVLSALAGPHSQVPADYLAFIRELGWGEVGEAAYMLYEGLLTPDQVYDEDGDNALEGILLFGDDLQGYCSGFDTNNGWVVVDIDPVSREAHQVADSFSEFIRELLGDL
;
A
#
# COMPACT_ATOMS: atom_id res chain seq x y z
N MET A 1 16.37 -0.06 -4.36
CA MET A 1 15.51 1.00 -4.95
C MET A 1 15.19 2.07 -3.92
N TYR A 2 15.07 1.67 -2.65
CA TYR A 2 14.80 2.56 -1.53
C TYR A 2 16.00 2.66 -0.59
N ASP A 3 17.21 2.76 -1.15
CA ASP A 3 18.44 2.92 -0.36
C ASP A 3 18.39 4.22 0.46
N ASP A 4 17.70 5.24 -0.07
CA ASP A 4 17.40 6.51 0.58
C ASP A 4 16.56 6.37 1.86
N LEU A 5 15.70 5.35 1.95
CA LEU A 5 14.81 5.11 3.10
C LEU A 5 15.35 4.09 4.11
N GLN A 6 16.51 3.48 3.84
CA GLN A 6 17.16 2.55 4.78
C GLN A 6 17.42 3.17 6.17
N PRO A 7 17.82 4.45 6.30
CA PRO A 7 17.95 5.08 7.62
C PRO A 7 16.64 5.08 8.41
N ASP A 8 15.50 5.32 7.74
CA ASP A 8 14.19 5.34 8.39
C ASP A 8 13.76 3.97 8.87
N LYS A 9 14.19 2.91 8.16
CA LYS A 9 13.99 1.52 8.58
C LYS A 9 14.79 1.15 9.84
N VAL A 10 15.92 1.81 10.08
CA VAL A 10 16.76 1.52 11.24
C VAL A 10 16.23 2.21 12.49
N SER A 11 15.84 3.48 12.40
CA SER A 11 15.46 4.26 13.58
C SER A 11 14.47 5.41 13.31
N GLY A 12 13.79 5.40 12.17
CA GLY A 12 12.83 6.44 11.78
C GLY A 12 11.40 5.91 11.64
N PRO A 13 10.56 6.57 10.82
CA PRO A 13 9.14 6.22 10.67
C PRO A 13 8.88 4.79 10.19
N LEU A 14 9.86 4.15 9.53
CA LEU A 14 9.74 2.78 9.01
C LEU A 14 10.30 1.71 9.96
N SER A 15 10.78 2.10 11.15
CA SER A 15 11.49 1.22 12.08
C SER A 15 10.65 0.04 12.60
N LYS A 16 9.33 0.16 12.55
CA LYS A 16 8.38 -0.88 13.00
C LYS A 16 7.94 -1.84 11.90
N LEU A 17 8.38 -1.64 10.66
CA LEU A 17 8.05 -2.56 9.57
C LEU A 17 8.62 -3.98 9.87
N ALA A 18 7.84 -5.02 9.64
CA ALA A 18 8.28 -6.40 9.63
C ALA A 18 8.95 -6.75 8.30
N THR A 19 10.00 -7.57 8.33
CA THR A 19 10.61 -8.08 7.09
C THR A 19 9.66 -9.04 6.40
N ALA A 20 9.44 -8.87 5.09
CA ALA A 20 8.57 -9.75 4.33
C ALA A 20 9.16 -11.16 4.20
N GLU A 21 8.34 -12.17 4.49
CA GLU A 21 8.71 -13.57 4.28
C GLU A 21 8.68 -13.94 2.79
N ALA A 22 9.47 -14.95 2.40
CA ALA A 22 9.51 -15.42 1.01
C ALA A 22 8.13 -15.83 0.46
N ARG A 23 7.23 -16.32 1.32
CA ARG A 23 5.84 -16.67 0.94
C ARG A 23 5.05 -15.45 0.47
N VAL A 24 5.22 -14.31 1.15
CA VAL A 24 4.52 -13.05 0.85
C VAL A 24 4.98 -12.53 -0.49
N LEU A 25 6.30 -12.47 -0.68
CA LEU A 25 6.91 -12.05 -1.94
C LEU A 25 6.49 -12.95 -3.11
N SER A 26 6.38 -14.27 -2.87
CA SER A 26 5.93 -15.22 -3.90
C SER A 26 4.46 -15.05 -4.25
N ALA A 27 3.60 -14.74 -3.26
CA ALA A 27 2.19 -14.47 -3.49
C ALA A 27 1.99 -13.18 -4.32
N LEU A 28 2.75 -12.13 -4.01
CA LEU A 28 2.68 -10.86 -4.74
C LEU A 28 3.35 -10.91 -6.13
N ALA A 29 4.39 -11.71 -6.32
CA ALA A 29 5.17 -11.79 -7.57
C ALA A 29 4.87 -13.02 -8.43
N GLY A 30 3.66 -13.57 -8.36
CA GLY A 30 3.26 -14.76 -9.12
C GLY A 30 3.41 -14.60 -10.64
N PRO A 31 3.38 -15.71 -11.43
CA PRO A 31 3.69 -15.71 -12.88
C PRO A 31 2.82 -14.80 -13.77
N HIS A 32 1.67 -14.38 -13.26
CA HIS A 32 0.72 -13.49 -13.94
C HIS A 32 0.45 -12.21 -13.15
N SER A 33 1.26 -11.93 -12.13
CA SER A 33 1.12 -10.73 -11.33
C SER A 33 1.51 -9.50 -12.15
N GLN A 34 0.66 -8.48 -12.09
CA GLN A 34 0.92 -7.15 -12.64
C GLN A 34 1.20 -6.13 -11.53
N VAL A 35 1.46 -6.59 -10.30
CA VAL A 35 1.76 -5.72 -9.16
C VAL A 35 2.99 -4.85 -9.48
N PRO A 36 2.92 -3.53 -9.18
CA PRO A 36 4.00 -2.59 -9.46
C PRO A 36 5.35 -3.03 -8.89
N ALA A 37 6.38 -2.93 -9.72
CA ALA A 37 7.72 -3.36 -9.37
C ALA A 37 8.33 -2.56 -8.21
N ASP A 38 7.94 -1.30 -8.08
CA ASP A 38 8.36 -0.41 -7.00
C ASP A 38 7.71 -0.78 -5.66
N TYR A 39 6.44 -1.19 -5.64
CA TYR A 39 5.81 -1.76 -4.45
C TYR A 39 6.47 -3.09 -4.05
N LEU A 40 6.68 -4.00 -5.01
CA LEU A 40 7.38 -5.26 -4.74
C LEU A 40 8.80 -5.06 -4.21
N ALA A 41 9.50 -4.04 -4.72
CA ALA A 41 10.81 -3.65 -4.22
C ALA A 41 10.72 -3.13 -2.78
N PHE A 42 9.71 -2.31 -2.46
CA PHE A 42 9.52 -1.79 -1.10
C PHE A 42 9.26 -2.91 -0.09
N ILE A 43 8.30 -3.80 -0.37
CA ILE A 43 7.96 -4.92 0.51
C ILE A 43 9.19 -5.83 0.73
N ARG A 44 10.02 -6.01 -0.30
CA ARG A 44 11.25 -6.82 -0.21
C ARG A 44 12.37 -6.13 0.57
N GLU A 45 12.61 -4.85 0.34
CA GLU A 45 13.75 -4.11 0.88
C GLU A 45 13.47 -3.55 2.28
N LEU A 46 12.23 -3.15 2.56
CA LEU A 46 11.84 -2.41 3.77
C LEU A 46 10.74 -3.11 4.56
N GLY A 47 9.83 -3.84 3.90
CA GLY A 47 8.80 -4.65 4.55
C GLY A 47 7.43 -4.01 4.63
N TRP A 48 6.63 -4.43 5.61
CA TRP A 48 5.22 -4.03 5.80
C TRP A 48 4.92 -3.83 7.29
N GLY A 49 3.81 -3.18 7.63
CA GLY A 49 3.38 -2.91 9.00
C GLY A 49 3.23 -1.43 9.29
N GLU A 50 3.40 -1.07 10.55
CA GLU A 50 3.20 0.30 11.04
C GLU A 50 4.27 1.27 10.50
N VAL A 51 3.80 2.43 10.05
CA VAL A 51 4.61 3.59 9.63
C VAL A 51 4.25 4.79 10.51
N GLY A 52 5.26 5.51 10.99
CA GLY A 52 5.08 6.84 11.60
C GLY A 52 4.37 6.86 12.97
N GLU A 53 4.67 5.93 13.87
CA GLU A 53 4.04 5.85 15.21
C GLU A 53 2.50 5.79 15.15
N ALA A 54 2.00 4.79 14.43
CA ALA A 54 0.58 4.56 14.16
C ALA A 54 -0.09 5.69 13.36
N ALA A 55 0.66 6.33 12.47
CA ALA A 55 0.09 7.24 11.47
C ALA A 55 -0.47 6.48 10.25
N TYR A 56 0.13 5.33 9.91
CA TYR A 56 -0.27 4.56 8.74
C TYR A 56 0.05 3.07 8.93
N MET A 57 -0.77 2.21 8.32
CA MET A 57 -0.57 0.76 8.29
C MET A 57 -0.38 0.29 6.85
N LEU A 58 0.81 -0.24 6.53
CA LEU A 58 1.04 -0.99 5.30
C LEU A 58 0.71 -2.47 5.53
N TYR A 59 -0.16 -3.05 4.70
CA TYR A 59 -0.56 -4.44 4.80
C TYR A 59 0.55 -5.41 4.36
N GLU A 60 0.48 -6.66 4.84
CA GLU A 60 1.37 -7.75 4.41
C GLU A 60 1.25 -8.04 2.90
N GLY A 61 0.15 -7.64 2.27
CA GLY A 61 -0.06 -7.75 0.84
C GLY A 61 -1.27 -6.94 0.38
N LEU A 62 -1.83 -7.31 -0.76
CA LEU A 62 -2.98 -6.62 -1.32
C LEU A 62 -4.30 -7.26 -0.85
N LEU A 63 -5.24 -6.41 -0.44
CA LEU A 63 -6.59 -6.80 -0.05
C LEU A 63 -7.62 -6.27 -1.04
N THR A 64 -8.72 -6.99 -1.25
CA THR A 64 -9.87 -6.42 -1.96
C THR A 64 -10.66 -5.51 -1.02
N PRO A 65 -11.39 -4.51 -1.55
CA PRO A 65 -12.28 -3.67 -0.77
C PRO A 65 -13.25 -4.46 0.12
N ASP A 66 -13.85 -5.53 -0.39
CA ASP A 66 -14.78 -6.39 0.37
C ASP A 66 -14.13 -6.98 1.64
N GLN A 67 -12.82 -7.28 1.62
CA GLN A 67 -12.11 -7.80 2.79
C GLN A 67 -11.92 -6.75 3.90
N VAL A 68 -12.02 -5.47 3.56
CA VAL A 68 -11.80 -4.35 4.49
C VAL A 68 -13.11 -3.70 4.91
N TYR A 69 -14.04 -3.51 3.98
CA TYR A 69 -15.31 -2.83 4.22
C TYR A 69 -16.47 -3.77 4.57
N ASP A 70 -16.31 -5.09 4.43
CA ASP A 70 -17.35 -6.10 4.71
C ASP A 70 -18.66 -5.81 3.93
N GLU A 71 -18.52 -5.30 2.71
CA GLU A 71 -19.61 -4.89 1.82
C GLU A 71 -19.53 -5.68 0.51
N ASP A 72 -20.48 -6.59 0.29
CA ASP A 72 -20.55 -7.36 -0.94
C ASP A 72 -21.07 -6.49 -2.11
N GLY A 73 -20.23 -6.30 -3.14
CA GLY A 73 -20.71 -5.95 -4.48
C GLY A 73 -20.84 -4.46 -4.79
N ASP A 74 -20.05 -3.59 -4.18
CA ASP A 74 -19.92 -2.21 -4.65
C ASP A 74 -19.04 -2.15 -5.90
N ASN A 75 -19.68 -1.98 -7.06
CA ASN A 75 -18.98 -1.87 -8.35
C ASN A 75 -18.08 -0.63 -8.42
N ALA A 76 -18.26 0.37 -7.54
CA ALA A 76 -17.48 1.60 -7.56
C ALA A 76 -15.97 1.36 -7.31
N LEU A 77 -15.63 0.28 -6.62
CA LEU A 77 -14.25 -0.10 -6.30
C LEU A 77 -13.78 -1.33 -7.10
N GLU A 78 -14.47 -1.67 -8.19
CA GLU A 78 -14.06 -2.76 -9.08
C GLU A 78 -12.65 -2.48 -9.64
N GLY A 79 -11.75 -3.44 -9.45
CA GLY A 79 -10.36 -3.33 -9.88
C GLY A 79 -9.46 -2.56 -8.92
N ILE A 80 -9.93 -2.18 -7.73
CA ILE A 80 -9.08 -1.63 -6.68
C ILE A 80 -8.48 -2.74 -5.81
N LEU A 81 -7.20 -2.62 -5.49
CA LEU A 81 -6.48 -3.49 -4.54
C LEU A 81 -5.78 -2.65 -3.47
N LEU A 82 -6.19 -2.81 -2.22
CA LEU A 82 -5.73 -2.02 -1.07
C LEU A 82 -4.39 -2.51 -0.55
N PHE A 83 -3.50 -1.58 -0.23
CA PHE A 83 -2.19 -1.89 0.35
C PHE A 83 -1.97 -1.28 1.73
N GLY A 84 -2.86 -0.40 2.20
CA GLY A 84 -2.74 0.21 3.52
C GLY A 84 -3.90 1.15 3.88
N ASP A 85 -3.84 1.68 5.10
CA ASP A 85 -4.80 2.66 5.62
C ASP A 85 -4.16 3.61 6.66
N ASP A 86 -4.81 4.74 6.88
CA ASP A 86 -4.39 5.80 7.81
C ASP A 86 -4.85 5.58 9.26
N LEU A 87 -5.42 4.41 9.57
CA LEU A 87 -6.04 4.05 10.85
C LEU A 87 -7.21 4.97 11.29
N GLN A 88 -7.67 5.86 10.40
CA GLN A 88 -8.78 6.81 10.62
C GLN A 88 -9.92 6.62 9.60
N GLY A 89 -9.75 5.70 8.65
CA GLY A 89 -10.80 5.20 7.77
C GLY A 89 -10.46 5.33 6.28
N TYR A 90 -9.45 6.12 5.92
CA TYR A 90 -8.99 6.20 4.53
C TYR A 90 -8.12 4.98 4.23
N CYS A 91 -8.41 4.30 3.12
CA CYS A 91 -7.57 3.24 2.62
C CYS A 91 -6.91 3.67 1.32
N SER A 92 -5.65 3.30 1.15
CA SER A 92 -4.91 3.50 -0.10
C SER A 92 -4.78 2.19 -0.86
N GLY A 93 -4.81 2.27 -2.18
CA GLY A 93 -4.74 1.10 -3.05
C GLY A 93 -4.22 1.41 -4.45
N PHE A 94 -4.16 0.37 -5.26
CA PHE A 94 -3.89 0.47 -6.69
C PHE A 94 -5.17 0.37 -7.49
N ASP A 95 -5.35 1.24 -8.46
CA ASP A 95 -6.34 1.06 -9.52
C ASP A 95 -5.76 0.19 -10.64
N THR A 96 -6.09 -1.10 -10.61
CA THR A 96 -5.59 -2.08 -11.58
C THR A 96 -6.18 -1.90 -12.98
N ASN A 97 -7.30 -1.20 -13.11
CA ASN A 97 -7.94 -0.88 -14.38
C ASN A 97 -7.31 0.36 -15.04
N ASN A 98 -6.70 1.23 -14.24
CA ASN A 98 -6.06 2.47 -14.71
C ASN A 98 -4.54 2.45 -14.52
N GLY A 99 -3.89 1.37 -14.98
CA GLY A 99 -2.42 1.31 -15.06
C GLY A 99 -1.71 1.20 -13.71
N TRP A 100 -2.41 0.78 -12.65
CA TRP A 100 -1.86 0.62 -11.30
C TRP A 100 -1.40 1.93 -10.65
N VAL A 101 -2.08 3.04 -10.96
CA VAL A 101 -1.91 4.31 -10.22
C VAL A 101 -2.36 4.13 -8.77
N VAL A 102 -1.81 4.96 -7.89
CA VAL A 102 -2.17 4.94 -6.46
C VAL A 102 -3.40 5.81 -6.24
N VAL A 103 -4.37 5.27 -5.53
CA VAL A 103 -5.62 5.94 -5.15
C VAL A 103 -5.80 5.92 -3.63
N ASP A 104 -6.47 6.94 -3.10
CA ASP A 104 -7.08 6.91 -1.78
C ASP A 104 -8.59 6.77 -1.92
N ILE A 105 -9.19 6.04 -0.97
CA ILE A 105 -10.63 5.80 -0.91
C ILE A 105 -11.21 6.61 0.23
N ASP A 106 -12.15 7.49 -0.11
CA ASP A 106 -12.88 8.25 0.89
C ASP A 106 -13.81 7.30 1.69
N PRO A 107 -13.72 7.29 3.04
CA PRO A 107 -14.47 6.35 3.88
C PRO A 107 -15.99 6.58 3.85
N VAL A 108 -16.45 7.75 3.43
CA VAL A 108 -17.86 8.15 3.45
C VAL A 108 -18.50 7.94 2.09
N SER A 109 -17.87 8.47 1.03
CA SER A 109 -18.40 8.42 -0.33
C SER A 109 -18.03 7.14 -1.08
N ARG A 110 -17.00 6.42 -0.62
CA ARG A 110 -16.40 5.25 -1.30
C ARG A 110 -15.85 5.58 -2.70
N GLU A 111 -15.60 6.85 -2.98
CA GLU A 111 -14.93 7.24 -4.22
C GLU A 111 -13.42 7.04 -4.10
N ALA A 112 -12.84 6.46 -5.16
CA ALA A 112 -11.40 6.37 -5.32
C ALA A 112 -10.86 7.61 -6.03
N HIS A 113 -9.86 8.26 -5.44
CA HIS A 113 -9.19 9.42 -6.02
C HIS A 113 -7.72 9.12 -6.23
N GLN A 114 -7.22 9.32 -7.46
CA GLN A 114 -5.80 9.18 -7.72
C GLN A 114 -5.00 10.22 -6.93
N VAL A 115 -3.99 9.74 -6.20
CA VAL A 115 -3.11 10.57 -5.36
C VAL A 115 -1.64 10.53 -5.80
N ALA A 116 -1.21 9.45 -6.47
CA ALA A 116 0.14 9.37 -7.04
C ALA A 116 0.17 8.49 -8.30
N ASP A 117 1.17 8.68 -9.15
CA ASP A 117 1.39 7.84 -10.33
C ASP A 117 2.09 6.52 -9.99
N SER A 118 2.74 6.43 -8.82
CA SER A 118 3.49 5.25 -8.37
C SER A 118 3.50 5.08 -6.85
N PHE A 119 3.76 3.87 -6.37
CA PHE A 119 3.89 3.62 -4.94
C PHE A 119 5.12 4.33 -4.35
N SER A 120 6.21 4.38 -5.13
CA SER A 120 7.44 5.09 -4.75
C SER A 120 7.24 6.58 -4.50
N GLU A 121 6.35 7.23 -5.27
CA GLU A 121 5.96 8.62 -5.06
C GLU A 121 5.11 8.75 -3.80
N PHE A 122 4.02 7.98 -3.72
CA PHE A 122 3.11 7.96 -2.57
C PHE A 122 3.84 7.79 -1.24
N ILE A 123 4.70 6.77 -1.10
CA ILE A 123 5.35 6.49 0.19
C ILE A 123 6.34 7.58 0.59
N ARG A 124 6.95 8.29 -0.37
CA ARG A 124 7.86 9.40 -0.07
C ARG A 124 7.10 10.66 0.31
N GLU A 125 5.96 10.92 -0.31
CA GLU A 125 5.07 12.00 0.10
C GLU A 125 4.52 11.75 1.50
N LEU A 126 4.00 10.55 1.76
CA LEU A 126 3.54 10.13 3.09
C LEU A 126 4.62 10.35 4.15
N LEU A 127 5.86 9.93 3.89
CA LEU A 127 6.96 10.12 4.83
C LEU A 127 7.38 11.59 5.01
N GLY A 128 7.19 12.43 4.00
CA GLY A 128 7.48 13.86 4.06
C GLY A 128 6.52 14.65 4.96
N ASP A 129 5.32 14.09 5.21
CA ASP A 129 4.27 14.69 6.03
C ASP A 129 4.31 14.25 7.51
N LEU A 130 5.24 13.35 7.89
CA LEU A 130 5.41 12.82 9.25
C LEU A 130 6.41 13.59 10.12
#